data_AF-A0A2N5YZ43-F1
#
_entry.id   AF-A0A2N5YZ43-F1
#
_cell.length_a   1.000
_cell.length_b   1.000
_cell.length_c   1.000
_cell.angle_alpha   90.00
_cell.angle_beta   90.00
_cell.angle_gamma   90.00
#
_symmetry.space_group_name_H-M   'P 1'
#
loop_
_entity.id
_entity.type
_entity.pdbx_description
1 polymer ?
#
loop_
_entity_poly.entity_id
_entity_poly.type
_entity_poly.pdbx_seq_one_letter_code
_entity_poly.pdbx_strand_id
1 'polypeptide(L)' 'MIKVCENCGKEFTCAHNSTCWCLKYTVSRELSDYLKKSFKDCLCEDCLSYFIKNDKEILTKEKTKCK' A
#
# COMPACT_ATOMS: atom_id res chain seq x y z
N MET A 1 -11.52 12.62 -5.35
CA MET A 1 -10.79 13.59 -4.51
C MET A 1 -9.30 13.35 -4.67
N ILE A 2 -8.48 14.40 -4.74
CA ILE A 2 -7.02 14.26 -4.77
C ILE A 2 -6.52 14.02 -3.33
N LYS A 3 -5.63 13.05 -3.16
CA LYS A 3 -4.95 12.70 -1.91
C LYS A 3 -3.45 12.66 -2.16
N VAL A 4 -2.65 12.87 -1.13
CA VAL A 4 -1.19 12.80 -1.20
C VAL A 4 -0.73 11.46 -0.63
N CYS A 5 0.15 10.77 -1.35
CA CYS A 5 0.71 9.49 -0.90
C CYS A 5 1.70 9.71 0.25
N GLU A 6 1.50 9.03 1.39
CA GLU A 6 2.43 9.12 2.53
C GLU A 6 3.82 8.55 2.22
N ASN A 7 3.90 7.56 1.31
CA ASN A 7 5.17 6.91 0.95
C ASN A 7 6.04 7.75 -0.01
N CYS A 8 5.43 8.35 -1.04
CA CYS A 8 6.17 9.04 -2.10
C CYS A 8 5.84 10.53 -2.25
N GLY A 9 4.86 11.06 -1.51
CA GLY A 9 4.42 12.45 -1.61
C GLY A 9 3.66 12.81 -2.89
N LYS A 10 3.37 11.82 -3.76
CA LYS A 10 2.66 12.07 -5.03
C LYS A 10 1.18 12.29 -4.80
N GLU A 11 0.62 13.28 -5.47
CA GLU A 11 -0.82 13.49 -5.56
C GLU A 11 -1.46 12.43 -6.46
N PHE A 12 -2.54 11.80 -5.98
CA PHE A 12 -3.29 10.80 -6.71
C PHE A 12 -4.78 10.94 -6.48
N THR A 13 -5.57 10.49 -7.45
CA THR A 13 -7.03 10.53 -7.34
C THR A 13 -7.53 9.31 -6.57
N CYS A 14 -8.05 9.55 -5.37
CA CYS A 14 -8.83 8.57 -4.64
C CYS A 14 -10.30 8.67 -5.07
N ALA A 15 -10.84 7.61 -5.67
CA ALA A 15 -12.24 7.53 -6.08
C ALA A 15 -13.19 7.32 -4.88
N HIS A 16 -12.68 6.82 -3.75
CA HIS A 16 -13.40 6.48 -2.52
C HIS A 16 -14.73 5.74 -2.76
N ASN A 17 -14.80 4.98 -3.84
CA ASN A 17 -15.96 4.26 -4.34
C ASN A 17 -15.51 2.87 -4.81
N SER A 18 -16.49 2.01 -5.10
CA SER A 18 -16.28 0.66 -5.64
C SER A 18 -15.47 0.62 -6.95
N THR A 19 -15.29 1.77 -7.62
CA THR A 19 -14.51 1.94 -8.85
C THR A 19 -13.04 2.27 -8.60
N CYS A 20 -12.59 2.40 -7.34
CA CYS A 20 -11.18 2.63 -7.02
C CYS A 20 -10.31 1.50 -7.53
N TRP A 21 -9.20 1.84 -8.20
CA TRP A 21 -8.17 0.88 -8.59
C TRP A 21 -7.69 0.06 -7.39
N CYS A 22 -7.66 0.65 -6.19
CA CYS A 22 -7.29 -0.02 -4.94
C CYS A 22 -8.13 -1.28 -4.63
N LEU A 23 -9.35 -1.38 -5.16
CA LEU A 23 -10.22 -2.56 -5.04
C LEU A 23 -9.98 -3.60 -6.13
N LYS A 24 -9.36 -3.21 -7.25
CA LYS A 24 -8.94 -4.13 -8.32
C LYS A 24 -7.65 -4.86 -7.97
N TYR A 25 -6.84 -4.28 -7.09
CA TYR A 25 -5.59 -4.88 -6.64
C TYR A 25 -5.85 -5.94 -5.56
N THR A 26 -5.40 -7.17 -5.83
CA THR A 26 -5.39 -8.23 -4.83
C THR A 26 -4.14 -8.09 -3.97
N VAL A 27 -4.32 -7.71 -2.71
CA VAL A 27 -3.22 -7.55 -1.74
C VAL A 27 -3.26 -8.73 -0.76
N SER A 28 -2.13 -9.40 -0.57
CA SER A 28 -1.99 -10.44 0.45
C SER A 28 -2.32 -9.88 1.84
N ARG A 29 -2.91 -10.71 2.71
CA ARG A 29 -3.30 -10.29 4.06
C ARG A 29 -2.10 -9.78 4.87
N GLU A 30 -0.96 -10.47 4.77
CA GLU A 30 0.29 -10.07 5.41
C GLU A 30 0.78 -8.71 4.90
N LEU A 31 0.79 -8.48 3.58
CA LEU A 31 1.19 -7.21 3.01
C LEU A 31 0.23 -6.08 3.40
N SER A 32 -1.08 -6.34 3.45
CA SER A 32 -2.05 -5.36 3.91
C SER A 32 -1.82 -4.98 5.38
N ASP A 33 -1.46 -5.94 6.25
CA ASP A 33 -1.12 -5.67 7.65
C ASP A 33 0.15 -4.82 7.76
N TYR A 34 1.19 -5.17 6.99
CA TYR A 34 2.43 -4.39 6.86
C TYR A 34 2.13 -2.94 6.47
N LEU A 35 1.33 -2.74 5.42
CA LEU A 35 1.01 -1.41 4.91
C LEU A 35 0.21 -0.61 5.93
N LYS A 36 -0.73 -1.22 6.66
CA LYS A 36 -1.50 -0.55 7.72
C LYS A 36 -0.65 -0.21 8.95
N LYS A 37 0.40 -0.99 9.24
CA LYS A 37 1.34 -0.70 10.33
C LYS A 37 2.37 0.35 9.95
N SER A 38 2.84 0.30 8.70
CA SER A 38 3.88 1.20 8.19
C SER A 38 3.35 2.55 7.78
N PHE A 39 2.14 2.60 7.22
CA PHE A 39 1.50 3.80 6.71
C PHE A 39 0.18 4.09 7.41
N LYS A 40 -0.02 5.33 7.84
CA LYS A 40 -1.26 5.77 8.51
C LYS A 40 -2.24 6.41 7.53
N ASP A 41 -1.75 6.99 6.44
CA ASP A 41 -2.59 7.57 5.39
C ASP A 41 -2.64 6.70 4.11
N CYS A 42 -3.26 7.21 3.07
CA CYS A 42 -3.49 6.49 1.83
C CYS A 42 -2.22 6.44 0.95
N LEU A 43 -2.04 5.32 0.26
CA LEU A 43 -0.99 5.12 -0.74
C LEU A 43 -1.54 5.33 -2.15
N CYS A 44 -0.70 5.79 -3.06
CA CYS A 44 -1.03 5.88 -4.48
C CYS A 44 -0.89 4.52 -5.19
N GLU A 45 -1.43 4.44 -6.41
CA GLU A 45 -1.44 3.22 -7.22
C GLU A 45 -0.02 2.71 -7.51
N ASP A 46 0.90 3.61 -7.87
CA ASP A 46 2.30 3.27 -8.12
C ASP A 46 2.94 2.59 -6.91
N CYS A 47 2.76 3.17 -5.71
CA CYS A 47 3.29 2.61 -4.48
C CYS A 47 2.64 1.27 -4.17
N LEU A 48 1.30 1.20 -4.19
CA LEU A 48 0.59 -0.04 -3.88
C LEU A 48 1.00 -1.17 -4.84
N SER A 49 1.08 -0.88 -6.15
CA SER A 49 1.52 -1.84 -7.17
C SER A 49 2.96 -2.28 -6.95
N TYR A 50 3.85 -1.37 -6.56
CA TYR A 50 5.22 -1.71 -6.17
C TYR A 50 5.25 -2.65 -4.96
N PHE A 51 4.47 -2.36 -3.91
CA PHE A 51 4.36 -3.23 -2.74
C PHE A 51 3.83 -4.62 -3.09
N ILE A 52 2.79 -4.69 -3.94
CA ILE A 52 2.19 -5.96 -4.39
C ILE A 52 3.19 -6.77 -5.22
N LYS A 53 3.91 -6.14 -6.15
CA LYS A 53 4.92 -6.82 -6.98
C LYS A 53 6.06 -7.38 -6.14
N ASN A 54 6.40 -6.71 -5.03
CA ASN A 54 7.52 -7.06 -4.16
C ASN A 54 7.05 -7.64 -2.81
N ASP A 55 5.84 -8.19 -2.71
CA ASP A 55 5.27 -8.59 -1.40
C ASP A 55 6.18 -9.58 -0.65
N LYS A 56 6.73 -10.57 -1.36
CA LYS A 56 7.68 -11.55 -0.83
C LYS A 56 8.95 -10.92 -0.23
N GLU A 57 9.48 -9.88 -0.87
CA GLU A 57 10.70 -9.19 -0.42
C GLU A 57 10.44 -8.23 0.74
N ILE A 58 9.22 -7.70 0.83
CA ILE A 58 8.83 -6.75 1.88
C ILE A 58 8.47 -7.49 3.16
N LEU A 59 7.74 -8.61 3.04
CA LEU A 59 7.39 -9.48 4.16
C LEU A 59 8.59 -10.19 4.78
N THR A 60 9.65 -10.47 4.00
CA THR A 60 10.91 -11.01 4.54
C THR A 60 11.66 -9.99 5.40
N LYS A 61 11.57 -8.69 5.09
CA LYS A 61 12.20 -7.61 5.88
C LYS A 61 11.45 -7.31 7.19
N GLU A 62 10.12 -7.45 7.23
CA GLU A 62 9.36 -7.23 8.46
C GLU A 62 9.59 -8.32 9.52
N LYS A 63 9.82 -9.58 9.11
CA LYS A 63 10.10 -10.68 10.06
C LYS A 63 11.36 -10.48 10.90
N THR A 64 12.22 -9.52 10.59
CA THR A 64 13.41 -9.19 11.37
C THR A 64 13.18 -8.12 12.46
N LYS A 65 11.95 -7.59 12.62
CA LYS A 65 11.62 -6.52 13.59
C LYS A 65 10.86 -6.99 14.85
N CYS A 66 11.04 -8.24 15.26
CA CYS A 66 10.74 -8.67 16.63
C CYS A 66 12.04 -9.17 17.28
N LYS A 67 12.75 -8.26 17.94
CA LYS A 67 13.73 -8.55 18.99
C LYS A 67 13.23 -7.88 20.27
#